data_AF-A0A7C4R3G3-F1
#
_entry.id   AF-A0A7C4R3G3-F1
#
_cell.length_a   1.000
_cell.length_b   1.000
_cell.length_c   1.000
_cell.angle_alpha   90.00
_cell.angle_beta   90.00
_cell.angle_gamma   90.00
#
_symmetry.space_group_name_H-M   'P 1'
#
loop_
_entity.id
_entity.type
_entity.pdbx_description
1 polymer ?
#
loop_
_entity_poly.entity_id
_entity_poly.type
_entity_poly.pdbx_seq_one_letter_code
_entity_poly.pdbx_strand_id
1 'polypeptide(L)'
;MKGLSTEVIIYTIVALAIAIVAYLFLSGRFGPGAAQFTKEECKQKMVTACSSYRISGKNDALKNIPKTCADILGVSSYFNSCTSYDDYNSCNLLCRSIEG
;
A
#
# COMPACT_ATOMS: atom_id res chain seq x y z
N MET A 1 -8.47 40.39 35.56
CA MET A 1 -8.47 39.19 34.69
C MET A 1 -7.57 38.16 35.37
N LYS A 2 -8.10 37.01 35.79
CA LYS A 2 -7.28 35.96 36.43
C LYS A 2 -6.36 35.40 35.35
N GLY A 3 -5.10 35.82 35.36
CA GLY A 3 -4.09 35.29 34.46
C GLY A 3 -4.04 33.79 34.68
N LEU A 4 -4.24 32.99 33.63
CA LEU A 4 -3.97 31.57 33.71
C LEU A 4 -2.52 31.40 34.18
N SER A 5 -2.31 30.64 35.26
CA SER A 5 -0.97 30.30 35.72
C SER A 5 -0.21 29.71 34.53
N THR A 6 1.00 30.21 34.29
CA THR A 6 1.86 29.79 33.16
C THR A 6 2.00 28.27 33.10
N GLU A 7 1.96 27.60 34.24
CA GLU A 7 1.98 26.15 34.36
C GLU A 7 0.79 25.48 33.66
N VAL A 8 -0.42 26.01 33.82
CA VAL A 8 -1.64 25.48 33.17
C VAL A 8 -1.54 25.60 31.65
N ILE A 9 -0.95 26.70 31.16
CA ILE A 9 -0.73 26.92 29.73
C ILE A 9 0.24 25.87 29.19
N ILE A 10 1.34 25.60 29.90
CA ILE A 10 2.34 24.60 29.51
C ILE A 10 1.71 23.20 29.49
N TYR A 11 0.97 22.80 30.53
CA TYR A 11 0.32 21.48 30.57
C TYR A 11 -0.68 21.31 29.43
N THR A 12 -1.43 22.35 29.08
CA THR A 12 -2.42 22.30 28.01
C THR A 12 -1.75 22.14 26.64
N ILE A 13 -0.64 22.84 26.39
CA ILE A 13 0.12 22.74 25.14
C ILE A 13 0.72 21.34 25.00
N VAL A 14 1.31 20.80 26.06
CA VAL A 14 1.92 19.46 26.06
C VAL A 14 0.85 18.39 25.81
N ALA A 15 -0.30 18.47 26.49
CA ALA A 15 -1.40 17.54 26.29
C ALA A 15 -1.94 17.57 24.84
N LEU A 16 -2.04 18.77 24.25
CA LEU A 16 -2.46 18.94 22.86
C LEU A 16 -1.46 18.31 21.88
N ALA A 17 -0.15 18.50 22.11
CA ALA A 17 0.90 17.92 21.28
C ALA A 17 0.86 16.38 21.30
N ILE A 18 0.68 15.78 22.48
CA ILE A 18 0.54 14.32 22.63
C ILE A 18 -0.71 13.81 21.91
N ALA A 19 -1.83 14.51 22.01
CA ALA A 19 -3.07 14.15 21.33
C ALA A 19 -2.93 14.21 19.81
N ILE A 20 -2.25 15.22 19.27
CA ILE A 20 -1.95 15.33 17.83
C ILE A 20 -1.07 14.18 17.37
N VAL A 21 0.00 13.87 18.11
CA VAL A 21 0.89 12.75 17.79
C VAL A 21 0.11 11.44 17.83
N ALA A 22 -0.65 11.15 18.88
CA ALA A 22 -1.49 9.96 18.98
C ALA A 22 -2.52 9.87 17.84
N TYR A 23 -3.15 10.99 17.46
CA TYR A 23 -4.05 11.06 16.31
C TYR A 23 -3.32 10.75 15.00
N LEU A 24 -2.10 11.25 14.80
CA LEU A 24 -1.27 10.94 13.62
C LEU A 24 -0.83 9.46 13.57
N PHE A 25 -0.57 8.85 14.72
CA PHE A 25 -0.31 7.41 14.83
C PHE A 25 -1.56 6.58 14.54
N LEU A 26 -2.72 6.91 15.14
CA LEU A 26 -3.98 6.21 14.93
C LEU A 26 -4.56 6.40 13.52
N SER A 27 -4.36 7.57 12.90
CA SER A 27 -4.76 7.84 11.52
C SER A 27 -3.82 7.21 10.48
N GLY A 28 -2.83 6.42 10.90
CA GLY A 28 -1.90 5.73 10.01
C GLY A 28 -0.91 6.65 9.29
N ARG A 29 -0.86 7.95 9.66
CA ARG A 29 0.03 8.94 9.05
C ARG A 29 1.47 8.83 9.56
N PHE A 30 1.66 8.26 10.76
CA PHE A 30 2.97 8.03 11.39
C PHE A 30 3.11 6.67 12.12
N GLY A 31 2.26 5.68 11.83
CA GLY A 31 2.51 4.31 12.29
C GLY A 31 3.59 3.62 11.45
N PRO A 32 4.29 2.59 11.97
CA PRO A 32 5.08 1.62 11.18
C PRO A 32 4.12 0.72 10.40
N GLY A 33 3.30 1.35 9.58
CA GLY A 33 2.14 0.81 8.91
C GLY A 33 1.99 1.52 7.58
N ALA A 34 3.04 1.45 6.75
CA ALA A 34 2.76 1.12 5.36
C ALA A 34 1.78 -0.04 5.44
N ALA A 35 0.56 0.08 4.91
CA ALA A 35 -0.39 -1.02 4.86
C ALA A 35 0.39 -2.25 4.36
N GLN A 36 0.81 -3.10 5.29
CA GLN A 36 1.62 -4.27 4.99
C GLN A 36 0.59 -5.22 4.45
N PHE A 37 0.28 -5.06 3.16
CA PHE A 37 -0.39 -6.11 2.44
C PHE A 37 0.41 -7.37 2.74
N THR A 38 -0.26 -8.34 3.34
CA THR A 38 0.38 -9.62 3.58
C THR A 38 0.75 -10.21 2.22
N LYS A 39 1.82 -11.02 2.20
CA LYS A 39 2.23 -11.71 0.98
C LYS A 39 1.05 -12.49 0.35
N GLU A 40 0.19 -13.06 1.19
CA GLU A 40 -1.01 -13.78 0.76
C GLU A 40 -2.08 -12.85 0.16
N GLU A 41 -2.37 -11.69 0.73
CA GLU A 41 -3.31 -10.72 0.14
C GLU A 41 -2.83 -10.20 -1.21
N CYS A 42 -1.54 -9.86 -1.31
CA CYS A 42 -0.96 -9.48 -2.59
C CYS A 42 -1.03 -10.62 -3.61
N LYS A 43 -0.76 -11.85 -3.19
CA LYS A 43 -0.85 -13.03 -4.05
C LYS A 43 -2.29 -13.19 -4.55
N GLN A 44 -3.29 -13.17 -3.67
CA GLN A 44 -4.69 -13.28 -4.07
C GLN A 44 -5.11 -12.18 -5.03
N LYS A 45 -4.78 -10.91 -4.75
CA LYS A 45 -5.09 -9.79 -5.65
C LYS A 45 -4.44 -9.96 -7.02
N MET A 46 -3.17 -10.36 -7.08
CA MET A 46 -2.48 -10.63 -8.34
C MET A 46 -3.08 -11.82 -9.08
N VAL A 47 -3.43 -12.91 -8.41
CA VAL A 47 -4.11 -14.06 -9.03
C VAL A 47 -5.45 -13.63 -9.64
N THR A 48 -6.26 -12.85 -8.93
CA THR A 48 -7.54 -12.34 -9.46
C THR A 48 -7.34 -11.43 -10.67
N ALA A 49 -6.34 -10.54 -10.64
CA ALA A 49 -6.02 -9.68 -11.76
C ALA A 49 -5.48 -10.47 -12.96
N CYS A 50 -4.66 -11.49 -12.72
CA CYS A 50 -4.18 -12.42 -13.73
C CYS A 50 -5.30 -13.23 -14.38
N SER A 51 -6.25 -13.73 -13.59
CA SER A 51 -7.45 -14.38 -14.10
C SER A 51 -8.26 -13.45 -14.99
N SER A 52 -8.46 -12.20 -14.55
CA SER A 52 -9.14 -11.17 -15.35
C SER A 52 -8.39 -10.84 -16.65
N TYR A 53 -7.06 -10.78 -16.60
CA TYR A 53 -6.20 -10.59 -17.78
C TYR A 53 -6.34 -11.76 -18.77
N ARG A 54 -6.37 -13.01 -18.30
CA ARG A 54 -6.53 -14.19 -19.19
C ARG A 54 -7.89 -14.23 -19.90
N ILE A 55 -8.94 -13.71 -19.26
CA ILE A 55 -10.28 -13.66 -19.84
C ILE A 55 -10.43 -12.47 -20.80
N SER A 56 -9.99 -11.29 -20.38
CA SER A 56 -10.22 -10.04 -21.13
C SER A 56 -9.09 -9.68 -22.10
N GLY A 57 -7.89 -10.23 -21.93
CA GLY A 57 -6.67 -9.80 -22.63
C GLY A 57 -6.17 -8.41 -22.24
N LYS A 58 -6.77 -7.76 -21.22
CA LYS A 58 -6.45 -6.39 -20.79
C LYS A 58 -5.74 -6.38 -19.46
N ASN A 59 -4.67 -5.60 -19.33
CA ASN A 59 -3.87 -5.50 -18.12
C ASN A 59 -4.38 -4.43 -17.12
N ASP A 60 -5.56 -3.85 -17.32
CA ASP A 60 -6.14 -2.82 -16.44
C ASP A 60 -6.24 -3.29 -14.99
N ALA A 61 -6.63 -4.55 -14.78
CA ALA A 61 -6.70 -5.15 -13.45
C ALA A 61 -5.32 -5.23 -12.76
N LEU A 62 -4.25 -5.46 -13.55
CA LEU A 62 -2.87 -5.51 -13.05
C LEU A 62 -2.32 -4.11 -12.78
N LYS A 63 -2.63 -3.12 -13.62
CA LYS A 63 -2.26 -1.71 -13.44
C LYS A 63 -2.84 -1.12 -12.15
N ASN A 64 -4.01 -1.59 -11.72
CA ASN A 64 -4.65 -1.18 -10.47
C ASN A 64 -4.01 -1.80 -9.20
N ILE A 65 -3.08 -2.75 -9.34
CA ILE A 65 -2.39 -3.34 -8.20
C ILE A 65 -1.24 -2.40 -7.77
N PRO A 66 -1.10 -2.10 -6.46
CA PRO A 66 0.02 -1.31 -5.99
C PRO A 66 1.35 -2.04 -6.22
N LYS A 67 2.35 -1.34 -6.73
CA LYS A 67 3.69 -1.89 -7.01
C LYS A 67 4.34 -2.56 -5.81
N THR A 68 4.03 -2.09 -4.59
CA THR A 68 4.48 -2.71 -3.34
C THR A 68 4.09 -4.19 -3.25
N CYS A 69 2.97 -4.62 -3.82
CA CYS A 69 2.61 -6.03 -3.89
C CYS A 69 3.54 -6.84 -4.79
N ALA A 70 3.95 -6.26 -5.92
CA ALA A 70 4.91 -6.91 -6.80
C ALA A 70 6.30 -7.02 -6.16
N ASP A 71 6.70 -6.01 -5.37
CA ASP A 71 7.96 -6.04 -4.61
C ASP A 71 7.92 -7.10 -3.50
N ILE A 72 6.83 -7.19 -2.73
CA ILE A 72 6.64 -8.21 -1.67
C ILE A 72 6.66 -9.63 -2.25
N LEU A 73 6.15 -9.80 -3.46
CA LEU A 73 6.12 -11.10 -4.16
C LEU A 73 7.39 -11.39 -4.95
N GLY A 74 8.32 -10.43 -5.08
CA GLY A 74 9.57 -10.59 -5.82
C GLY A 74 9.40 -10.63 -7.35
N VAL A 75 8.31 -10.05 -7.88
CA VAL A 75 7.96 -10.06 -9.32
C VAL A 75 7.92 -8.66 -9.94
N SER A 76 8.49 -7.66 -9.28
CA SER A 76 8.40 -6.26 -9.69
C SER A 76 8.99 -5.94 -11.06
N SER A 77 9.95 -6.74 -11.55
CA SER A 77 10.46 -6.63 -12.93
C SER A 77 9.38 -6.98 -13.96
N TYR A 78 8.74 -8.15 -13.82
CA TYR A 78 7.67 -8.58 -14.72
C TYR A 78 6.43 -7.69 -14.60
N PHE A 79 6.13 -7.23 -13.38
CA PHE A 79 5.03 -6.32 -13.11
C PHE A 79 5.18 -5.00 -13.86
N ASN A 80 6.33 -4.32 -13.71
CA ASN A 80 6.54 -3.04 -14.42
C ASN A 80 6.48 -3.22 -15.94
N SER A 81 7.10 -4.28 -16.48
CA SER A 81 7.04 -4.54 -17.93
C SER A 81 5.60 -4.77 -18.42
N CYS A 82 4.81 -5.53 -17.65
CA CYS A 82 3.40 -5.78 -17.96
C CYS A 82 2.55 -4.51 -17.88
N THR A 83 2.69 -3.70 -16.82
CA THR A 83 1.82 -2.53 -16.58
C THR A 83 2.24 -1.29 -17.37
N SER A 84 3.52 -1.13 -17.70
CA SER A 84 4.03 0.07 -18.38
C SER A 84 4.07 -0.07 -19.90
N TYR A 85 4.33 -1.27 -20.42
CA TYR A 85 4.52 -1.48 -21.86
C TYR A 85 3.44 -2.37 -22.49
N ASP A 86 2.48 -2.86 -21.70
CA ASP A 86 1.45 -3.80 -22.19
C ASP A 86 2.04 -5.06 -22.84
N ASP A 87 3.24 -5.45 -22.41
CA ASP A 87 3.96 -6.56 -23.01
C ASP A 87 3.29 -7.89 -22.61
N TYR A 88 2.65 -8.53 -23.60
CA TYR A 88 1.92 -9.78 -23.41
C TYR A 88 2.76 -10.88 -22.76
N ASN A 89 4.02 -11.01 -23.19
CA ASN A 89 4.93 -12.02 -22.63
C ASN A 89 5.25 -11.75 -21.15
N SER A 90 5.54 -10.49 -20.81
CA SER A 90 5.80 -10.07 -19.43
C SER A 90 4.59 -10.25 -18.52
N CYS A 91 3.38 -9.95 -19.01
CA CYS A 91 2.15 -10.20 -18.28
C CYS A 91 1.90 -11.70 -18.06
N ASN A 92 2.17 -12.54 -19.06
CA ASN A 92 2.01 -13.98 -18.94
C ASN A 92 3.06 -14.60 -18.00
N LEU A 93 4.31 -14.14 -18.05
CA LEU A 93 5.37 -14.55 -17.13
C LEU A 93 5.08 -14.12 -15.69
N LEU A 94 4.58 -12.90 -15.49
CA LEU A 94 4.10 -12.44 -14.18
C LEU A 94 3.03 -13.38 -13.63
N CYS A 95 1.99 -13.67 -14.42
CA CYS A 95 0.89 -14.51 -13.96
C CYS A 95 1.33 -15.94 -13.68
N ARG A 96 2.17 -16.55 -14.53
CA ARG A 96 2.74 -17.87 -14.25
C ARG A 96 3.61 -17.90 -13.00
N SER A 97 4.36 -16.83 -12.72
CA SER A 97 5.19 -16.73 -11.51
C SER A 97 4.37 -16.60 -10.23
N ILE A 98 3.13 -16.09 -10.32
CA ILE A 98 2.22 -15.93 -9.18
C ILE A 98 1.31 -17.14 -8.99
N GLU A 99 0.87 -17.76 -10.09
CA GLU A 99 -0.01 -18.93 -10.10
C GLU A 99 0.73 -20.26 -9.86
N GLY A 100 2.03 -20.31 -10.13
CA GLY A 100 2.92 -21.45 -9.85
C GLY A 100 3.23 -21.63 -8.36
#